data_AF-A0A316L0Q9-F1
#
_entry.id   AF-A0A316L0Q9-F1
#
_cell.length_a   1.000
_cell.length_b   1.000
_cell.length_c   1.000
_cell.angle_alpha   90.00
_cell.angle_beta   90.00
_cell.angle_gamma   90.00
#
_symmetry.space_group_name_H-M   'P 1'
#
loop_
_entity.id
_entity.type
_entity.pdbx_description
1 polymer ?
#
loop_
_entity_poly.entity_id
_entity_poly.type
_entity_poly.pdbx_seq_one_letter_code
_entity_poly.pdbx_strand_id
1 'polypeptide(L)'
;MKEQLTNSISKYIKLSSEEENLIETFWAEKTLQKGDYLLRNGETCGTDNFVVNGTLKAFYINPETGKEEILYFAIENWWATDIESFQKQSPSIYNIQAIEHTTLLQIRYDSFQEMLKQIPKLERFFRIILENYLGSLQRRIILNNILDAEQRYMDFLKNYPKISEKVPNYLIASYLGITAEFLSRIRKKIKAS
;
A
#
# COMPACT_ATOMS: atom_id res chain seq x y z
N MET A 1 -9.46 3.62 -15.47
CA MET A 1 -8.72 2.80 -14.48
C MET A 1 -7.39 2.34 -15.03
N LYS A 2 -7.36 1.65 -16.18
CA LYS A 2 -6.12 1.15 -16.81
C LYS A 2 -5.17 2.25 -17.27
N GLU A 3 -5.70 3.36 -17.79
CA GLU A 3 -4.91 4.57 -18.11
C GLU A 3 -4.08 5.09 -16.93
N GLN A 4 -4.59 4.99 -15.69
CA GLN A 4 -3.87 5.44 -14.49
C GLN A 4 -2.65 4.57 -14.17
N LEU A 5 -2.75 3.26 -14.43
CA LEU A 5 -1.61 2.35 -14.34
C LEU A 5 -0.58 2.69 -15.42
N THR A 6 -1.01 2.83 -16.68
CA THR A 6 -0.12 3.18 -17.80
C THR A 6 0.58 4.52 -17.55
N ASN A 7 -0.13 5.54 -17.07
CA ASN A 7 0.42 6.83 -16.66
C ASN A 7 1.39 6.74 -15.47
N SER A 8 1.24 5.73 -14.60
CA SER A 8 2.17 5.49 -13.50
C SER A 8 3.45 4.80 -13.99
N ILE A 9 3.33 3.88 -14.95
CA ILE A 9 4.46 3.20 -15.59
C ILE A 9 5.29 4.17 -16.45
N SER A 10 4.62 5.03 -17.22
CA SER A 10 5.28 5.95 -18.17
C SER A 10 6.19 6.98 -17.51
N LYS A 11 6.03 7.23 -16.21
CA LYS A 11 6.93 8.07 -15.39
C LYS A 11 8.34 7.50 -15.27
N TYR A 12 8.51 6.20 -15.44
CA TYR A 12 9.78 5.51 -15.19
C TYR A 12 10.39 4.84 -16.43
N ILE A 13 9.54 4.38 -17.35
CA ILE A 13 9.95 3.71 -18.58
C ILE A 13 9.09 4.18 -19.76
N LYS A 14 9.58 3.98 -20.99
CA LYS A 14 8.81 4.22 -22.21
C LYS A 14 8.35 2.90 -22.80
N LEU A 15 7.06 2.79 -23.08
CA LEU A 15 6.45 1.66 -23.74
C LEU A 15 6.03 2.04 -25.16
N SER A 16 5.94 1.07 -26.07
CA SER A 16 5.27 1.25 -27.36
C SER A 16 3.75 1.15 -27.18
N SER A 17 2.99 1.64 -28.15
CA SER A 17 1.53 1.54 -28.11
C SER A 17 1.04 0.09 -28.08
N GLU A 18 1.77 -0.84 -28.71
CA GLU A 18 1.49 -2.28 -28.63
C GLU A 18 1.71 -2.83 -27.22
N GLU A 19 2.82 -2.44 -26.56
CA GLU A 19 3.12 -2.83 -25.18
C GLU A 19 2.07 -2.27 -24.20
N GLU A 20 1.66 -1.01 -24.36
CA GLU A 20 0.61 -0.38 -23.54
C GLU A 20 -0.72 -1.13 -23.67
N ASN A 21 -1.17 -1.40 -24.90
CA ASN A 21 -2.40 -2.16 -25.16
C ASN A 21 -2.32 -3.58 -24.58
N LEU A 22 -1.14 -4.22 -24.69
CA LEU A 22 -0.93 -5.57 -24.18
C LEU A 22 -0.98 -5.60 -22.64
N ILE A 23 -0.37 -4.62 -21.95
CA ILE A 23 -0.44 -4.53 -20.47
C ILE A 23 -1.88 -4.56 -20.01
N GLU A 24 -2.75 -3.77 -20.62
CA GLU A 24 -4.15 -3.66 -20.20
C GLU A 24 -4.90 -4.99 -20.19
N THR A 25 -4.47 -5.97 -20.98
CA THR A 25 -5.09 -7.31 -21.05
C THR A 25 -4.81 -8.18 -19.83
N PHE A 26 -3.73 -7.92 -19.09
CA PHE A 26 -3.34 -8.71 -17.93
C PHE A 26 -4.06 -8.31 -16.63
N TRP A 27 -4.64 -7.11 -16.59
CA TRP A 27 -5.24 -6.56 -15.37
C TRP A 27 -6.75 -6.68 -15.37
N ALA A 28 -7.28 -7.24 -14.29
CA ALA A 28 -8.70 -7.30 -13.99
C ALA A 28 -9.09 -6.22 -12.97
N GLU A 29 -10.27 -5.64 -13.13
CA GLU A 29 -10.80 -4.70 -12.15
C GLU A 29 -11.38 -5.46 -10.94
N LYS A 30 -11.14 -4.93 -9.74
CA LYS A 30 -11.78 -5.40 -8.51
C LYS A 30 -12.29 -4.23 -7.70
N THR A 31 -13.48 -4.40 -7.14
CA THR A 31 -14.10 -3.43 -6.25
C THR A 31 -14.27 -4.05 -4.87
N LEU A 32 -14.00 -3.27 -3.83
CA LEU A 32 -14.16 -3.61 -2.43
C LEU A 32 -15.03 -2.56 -1.76
N GLN A 33 -16.00 -3.00 -0.97
CA GLN A 33 -16.72 -2.13 -0.05
C GLN A 33 -15.91 -1.90 1.22
N LYS A 34 -16.29 -0.88 1.99
CA LYS A 34 -15.69 -0.61 3.29
C LYS A 34 -15.82 -1.84 4.20
N GLY A 35 -14.70 -2.29 4.74
CA GLY A 35 -14.62 -3.47 5.61
C GLY A 35 -14.32 -4.77 4.87
N ASP A 36 -14.39 -4.80 3.54
CA ASP A 36 -14.01 -5.98 2.77
C ASP A 36 -12.50 -6.23 2.85
N TYR A 37 -12.14 -7.50 2.86
CA TYR A 37 -10.75 -7.93 2.87
C TYR A 37 -10.28 -8.16 1.44
N LEU A 38 -9.14 -7.56 1.11
CA LEU A 38 -8.35 -7.91 -0.06
C LEU A 38 -7.54 -9.19 0.19
N LEU A 39 -7.02 -9.33 1.42
CA LEU A 39 -6.22 -10.46 1.88
C LEU A 39 -6.49 -10.70 3.37
N ARG A 40 -6.71 -11.95 3.78
CA ARG A 40 -6.78 -12.34 5.19
C ARG A 40 -5.50 -13.06 5.61
N ASN A 41 -5.14 -12.90 6.89
CA ASN A 41 -4.08 -13.68 7.51
C ASN A 41 -4.31 -15.19 7.28
N GLY A 42 -3.27 -15.90 6.87
CA GLY A 42 -3.32 -17.33 6.52
C GLY A 42 -3.70 -17.62 5.06
N GLU A 43 -4.21 -16.64 4.30
CA GLU A 43 -4.43 -16.79 2.86
C GLU A 43 -3.14 -16.53 2.08
N THR A 44 -2.98 -17.20 0.93
CA THR A 44 -1.91 -16.86 -0.03
C THR A 44 -2.33 -15.66 -0.87
N CYS A 45 -1.49 -14.62 -0.90
CA CYS A 45 -1.65 -13.47 -1.77
C CYS A 45 -1.37 -13.87 -3.23
N GLY A 46 -2.41 -14.27 -3.96
CA GLY A 46 -2.29 -14.74 -5.35
C GLY A 46 -2.27 -13.62 -6.39
N THR A 47 -2.46 -12.36 -6.00
CA THR A 47 -2.58 -11.22 -6.90
C THR A 47 -1.76 -10.02 -6.43
N ASP A 48 -1.17 -9.31 -7.39
CA ASP A 48 -0.60 -7.98 -7.18
C ASP A 48 -1.67 -6.92 -7.49
N ASN A 49 -1.79 -5.90 -6.64
CA ASN A 49 -2.98 -5.03 -6.59
C ASN A 49 -2.59 -3.56 -6.61
N PHE A 50 -2.96 -2.86 -7.67
CA PHE A 50 -2.75 -1.42 -7.83
C PHE A 50 -4.03 -0.66 -7.45
N VAL A 51 -3.91 0.29 -6.52
CA VAL A 51 -5.04 1.08 -6.03
C VAL A 51 -5.34 2.22 -7.01
N VAL A 52 -6.49 2.13 -7.68
CA VAL A 52 -6.96 3.17 -8.61
C VAL A 52 -7.69 4.27 -7.86
N ASN A 53 -8.51 3.91 -6.86
CA ASN A 53 -9.18 4.85 -5.97
C ASN A 53 -9.57 4.13 -4.67
N GLY A 54 -9.63 4.88 -3.58
CA GLY A 54 -9.90 4.36 -2.25
C GLY A 54 -8.65 4.27 -1.38
N THR A 55 -8.80 3.60 -0.23
CA THR A 55 -7.74 3.43 0.76
C THR A 55 -7.87 2.07 1.41
N LEU A 56 -6.75 1.37 1.57
CA LEU A 56 -6.65 0.12 2.32
C LEU A 56 -5.67 0.27 3.47
N LYS A 57 -5.86 -0.53 4.51
CA LYS A 57 -4.90 -0.74 5.60
C LYS A 57 -4.31 -2.14 5.51
N ALA A 58 -2.99 -2.25 5.62
CA ALA A 58 -2.29 -3.52 5.83
C ALA A 58 -1.90 -3.62 7.31
N PHE A 59 -2.24 -4.72 7.97
CA PHE A 59 -2.07 -4.85 9.42
C PHE A 59 -2.00 -6.30 9.87
N TYR A 60 -1.26 -6.55 10.94
CA TYR A 60 -1.27 -7.83 11.66
C TYR A 60 -2.01 -7.67 12.98
N ILE A 61 -2.43 -8.80 13.57
CA ILE A 61 -3.00 -8.81 14.91
C ILE A 61 -1.87 -9.13 15.89
N ASN A 62 -1.64 -8.25 16.85
CA ASN A 62 -0.68 -8.50 17.91
C ASN A 62 -1.21 -9.65 18.80
N PRO A 63 -0.46 -10.75 18.95
CA PRO A 63 -0.94 -11.94 19.67
C PRO A 63 -1.10 -11.71 21.17
N GLU A 64 -0.37 -10.75 21.76
CA GLU A 64 -0.44 -10.44 23.19
C GLU A 64 -1.59 -9.49 23.52
N THR A 65 -1.82 -8.48 22.68
CA THR A 65 -2.81 -7.44 22.96
C THR A 65 -4.14 -7.63 22.22
N GLY A 66 -4.16 -8.49 21.20
CA GLY A 66 -5.30 -8.69 20.30
C GLY A 66 -5.60 -7.48 19.39
N LYS A 67 -4.76 -6.45 19.39
CA LYS A 67 -4.98 -5.22 18.63
C LYS A 67 -4.41 -5.31 17.22
N GLU A 68 -5.02 -4.58 16.30
CA GLU A 68 -4.46 -4.34 14.99
C GLU A 68 -3.22 -3.47 15.09
N GLU A 69 -2.14 -3.88 14.44
CA GLU A 69 -0.91 -3.11 14.28
C GLU A 69 -0.71 -2.79 12.80
N ILE A 70 -0.81 -1.50 12.46
CA ILE A 70 -0.79 -1.05 11.06
C ILE A 70 0.63 -1.08 10.50
N LEU A 71 0.82 -1.93 9.49
CA LEU A 71 2.03 -2.00 8.70
C LEU A 71 2.10 -0.84 7.71
N TYR A 72 1.09 -0.62 6.88
CA TYR A 72 1.04 0.51 5.96
C TYR A 72 -0.40 0.84 5.56
N PHE A 73 -0.58 2.01 4.93
CA PHE A 73 -1.80 2.34 4.20
C PHE A 73 -1.50 2.35 2.71
N ALA A 74 -2.37 1.75 1.90
CA ALA A 74 -2.30 1.86 0.45
C ALA A 74 -3.36 2.88 0.01
N ILE A 75 -2.91 3.96 -0.60
CA ILE A 75 -3.75 5.03 -1.15
C ILE A 75 -3.71 4.98 -2.68
N GLU A 76 -4.42 5.89 -3.34
CA GLU A 76 -4.41 6.03 -4.79
C GLU A 76 -2.98 6.05 -5.40
N ASN A 77 -2.81 5.31 -6.49
CA ASN A 77 -1.55 5.05 -7.21
C ASN A 77 -0.53 4.19 -6.46
N TRP A 78 -0.89 3.57 -5.34
CA TRP A 78 0.00 2.70 -4.57
C TRP A 78 -0.36 1.22 -4.75
N TRP A 79 0.55 0.35 -4.33
CA TRP A 79 0.35 -1.09 -4.30
C TRP A 79 -0.21 -1.54 -2.96
N ALA A 80 -1.12 -2.51 -3.00
CA ALA A 80 -1.74 -3.15 -1.84
C ALA A 80 -1.54 -4.67 -1.93
N THR A 81 -0.29 -5.10 -1.75
CA THR A 81 0.11 -6.50 -1.97
C THR A 81 1.04 -6.94 -0.85
N ASP A 82 0.88 -8.20 -0.43
CA ASP A 82 1.92 -8.84 0.36
C ASP A 82 2.99 -9.41 -0.55
N ILE A 83 4.10 -8.67 -0.69
CA ILE A 83 5.19 -8.98 -1.60
C ILE A 83 5.79 -10.37 -1.30
N GLU A 84 5.96 -10.72 -0.02
CA GLU A 84 6.55 -12.01 0.33
C GLU A 84 5.60 -13.15 -0.01
N SER A 85 4.33 -13.03 0.39
CA SER A 85 3.29 -14.00 0.09
C SER A 85 3.08 -14.17 -1.43
N PHE A 86 3.04 -13.07 -2.17
CA PHE A 86 2.90 -13.05 -3.63
C PHE A 86 4.12 -13.61 -4.36
N GLN A 87 5.33 -13.31 -3.93
CA GLN A 87 6.53 -13.84 -4.59
C GLN A 87 6.70 -15.33 -4.32
N LYS A 88 6.57 -15.74 -3.04
CA LYS A 88 6.82 -17.12 -2.61
C LYS A 88 5.60 -18.04 -2.77
N GLN A 89 4.45 -17.49 -3.14
CA GLN A 89 3.18 -18.22 -3.20
C GLN A 89 2.89 -18.94 -1.88
N SER A 90 3.07 -18.23 -0.76
CA SER A 90 2.97 -18.76 0.60
C SER A 90 1.95 -17.99 1.44
N PRO A 91 1.39 -18.57 2.51
CA PRO A 91 0.42 -17.88 3.36
C PRO A 91 0.95 -16.55 3.94
N SER A 92 0.13 -15.51 3.89
CA SER A 92 0.45 -14.20 4.47
C SER A 92 0.30 -14.21 6.00
N ILE A 93 1.17 -13.44 6.66
CA ILE A 93 1.09 -13.21 8.11
C ILE A 93 0.28 -11.96 8.48
N TYR A 94 -0.21 -11.19 7.51
CA TYR A 94 -1.02 -10.00 7.77
C TYR A 94 -2.28 -9.94 6.90
N ASN A 95 -3.13 -8.96 7.19
CA ASN A 95 -4.39 -8.71 6.50
C ASN A 95 -4.25 -7.43 5.67
N ILE A 96 -5.03 -7.34 4.61
CA ILE A 96 -5.24 -6.10 3.85
C ILE A 96 -6.75 -5.88 3.73
N GLN A 97 -7.24 -4.74 4.23
CA GLN A 97 -8.67 -4.44 4.31
C GLN A 97 -8.98 -3.04 3.78
N ALA A 98 -10.06 -2.93 3.01
CA ALA A 98 -10.56 -1.65 2.53
C ALA A 98 -11.22 -0.85 3.68
N ILE A 99 -10.86 0.42 3.83
CA ILE A 99 -11.44 1.30 4.87
C ILE A 99 -12.50 2.28 4.31
N GLU A 100 -12.57 2.35 2.98
CA GLU A 100 -13.57 3.06 2.19
C GLU A 100 -13.87 2.24 0.92
N HIS A 101 -14.88 2.66 0.14
CA HIS A 101 -15.11 2.07 -1.18
C HIS A 101 -13.83 2.19 -2.02
N THR A 102 -13.35 1.07 -2.53
CA THR A 102 -12.03 0.96 -3.15
C THR A 102 -12.14 0.22 -4.47
N THR A 103 -11.52 0.79 -5.51
CA THR A 103 -11.37 0.18 -6.83
C THR A 103 -9.89 -0.08 -7.11
N LEU A 104 -9.60 -1.30 -7.57
CA LEU A 104 -8.26 -1.83 -7.77
C LEU A 104 -8.13 -2.37 -9.20
N LEU A 105 -6.90 -2.39 -9.69
CA LEU A 105 -6.49 -3.30 -10.76
C LEU A 105 -5.71 -4.45 -10.12
N GLN A 106 -6.05 -5.68 -10.49
CA GLN A 106 -5.39 -6.88 -10.00
C GLN A 106 -4.79 -7.70 -11.15
N ILE A 107 -3.62 -8.27 -10.90
CA ILE A 107 -2.99 -9.24 -11.79
C ILE A 107 -2.64 -10.49 -10.98
N ARG A 108 -2.95 -11.66 -11.50
CA ARG A 108 -2.57 -12.93 -10.87
C ARG A 108 -1.08 -13.19 -11.01
N TYR A 109 -0.50 -13.97 -10.11
CA TYR A 109 0.93 -14.30 -10.13
C TYR A 109 1.39 -14.86 -11.48
N ASP A 110 0.68 -15.84 -12.04
CA ASP A 110 0.97 -16.44 -13.34
C ASP A 110 0.93 -15.41 -14.48
N SER A 111 -0.13 -14.61 -14.52
CA SER A 111 -0.29 -13.50 -15.47
C SER A 111 0.81 -12.45 -15.32
N PHE A 112 1.25 -12.16 -14.09
CA PHE A 112 2.33 -11.21 -13.83
C PHE A 112 3.67 -11.71 -14.36
N GLN A 113 4.00 -12.97 -14.10
CA GLN A 113 5.23 -13.58 -14.65
C GLN A 113 5.22 -13.59 -16.18
N GLU A 114 4.07 -13.88 -16.78
CA GLU A 114 3.91 -13.86 -18.24
C GLU A 114 4.02 -12.45 -18.82
N MET A 115 3.41 -11.45 -18.18
CA MET A 115 3.51 -10.05 -18.57
C MET A 115 4.97 -9.57 -18.57
N LEU A 116 5.76 -9.94 -17.57
CA LEU A 116 7.18 -9.58 -17.52
C LEU A 116 7.99 -10.23 -18.65
N LYS A 117 7.68 -11.48 -19.01
CA LYS A 117 8.35 -12.15 -20.15
C LYS A 117 8.02 -11.48 -21.48
N GLN A 118 6.76 -11.11 -21.69
CA GLN A 118 6.32 -10.49 -22.94
C GLN A 118 6.76 -9.02 -23.05
N ILE A 119 6.89 -8.33 -21.91
CA ILE A 119 7.28 -6.92 -21.84
C ILE A 119 8.42 -6.74 -20.83
N PRO A 120 9.67 -7.14 -21.17
CA PRO A 120 10.80 -7.13 -20.23
C PRO A 120 11.14 -5.75 -19.65
N LYS A 121 10.75 -4.66 -20.32
CA LYS A 121 10.92 -3.29 -19.79
C LYS A 121 10.21 -3.09 -18.45
N LEU A 122 9.14 -3.85 -18.18
CA LEU A 122 8.41 -3.78 -16.91
C LEU A 122 9.25 -4.27 -15.73
N GLU A 123 10.24 -5.15 -15.93
CA GLU A 123 11.15 -5.54 -14.86
C GLU A 123 11.90 -4.33 -14.29
N ARG A 124 12.32 -3.40 -15.15
CA ARG A 124 12.94 -2.13 -14.72
C ARG A 124 11.96 -1.29 -13.91
N PHE A 125 10.71 -1.19 -14.35
CA PHE A 125 9.67 -0.45 -13.63
C PHE A 125 9.46 -1.05 -12.23
N PHE A 126 9.17 -2.35 -12.13
CA PHE A 126 8.94 -3.01 -10.84
C PHE A 126 10.17 -3.00 -9.93
N ARG A 127 11.39 -3.11 -10.49
CA ARG A 127 12.63 -2.94 -9.72
C ARG A 127 12.69 -1.56 -9.07
N ILE A 128 12.43 -0.49 -9.81
CA ILE A 128 12.45 0.89 -9.27
C ILE A 128 11.37 1.06 -8.18
N ILE A 129 10.17 0.51 -8.39
CA ILE A 129 9.09 0.56 -7.39
C ILE A 129 9.51 -0.16 -6.09
N LEU A 130 10.09 -1.36 -6.20
CA LEU A 130 10.57 -2.13 -5.04
C LEU A 130 11.73 -1.44 -4.32
N GLU A 131 12.67 -0.84 -5.05
CA GLU A 131 13.78 -0.05 -4.49
C GLU A 131 13.24 1.15 -3.68
N ASN A 132 12.28 1.89 -4.23
CA ASN A 132 11.64 3.01 -3.55
C ASN A 132 10.85 2.58 -2.29
N TYR A 133 10.12 1.46 -2.39
CA TYR A 133 9.41 0.88 -1.24
C TYR A 133 10.39 0.48 -0.13
N LEU A 134 11.45 -0.25 -0.47
CA LEU A 134 12.48 -0.67 0.49
C LEU A 134 13.17 0.52 1.15
N GLY A 135 13.55 1.54 0.38
CA GLY A 135 14.15 2.76 0.91
C GLY A 135 13.21 3.51 1.87
N SER A 136 11.91 3.54 1.56
CA SER A 136 10.89 4.15 2.42
C SER A 136 10.70 3.37 3.73
N LEU A 137 10.71 2.04 3.67
CA LEU A 137 10.63 1.18 4.85
C LEU A 137 11.87 1.34 5.75
N GLN A 138 13.07 1.33 5.16
CA GLN A 138 14.33 1.57 5.89
C GLN A 138 14.33 2.93 6.57
N ARG A 139 13.93 3.98 5.84
CA ARG A 139 13.79 5.33 6.41
C ARG A 139 12.83 5.32 7.60
N ARG A 140 11.66 4.70 7.48
CA ARG A 140 10.70 4.62 8.59
C ARG A 140 11.26 3.91 9.82
N ILE A 141 11.99 2.80 9.64
CA ILE A 141 12.64 2.08 10.74
C ILE A 141 13.59 3.02 11.49
N ILE A 142 14.43 3.77 10.76
CA ILE A 142 15.37 4.73 11.35
C ILE A 142 14.61 5.85 12.07
N LEU A 143 13.64 6.48 11.41
CA LEU A 143 12.87 7.59 11.97
C LEU A 143 12.07 7.17 13.21
N ASN A 144 11.57 5.93 13.26
CA ASN A 144 10.88 5.39 14.43
C ASN A 144 11.77 5.35 15.68
N ASN A 145 13.09 5.22 15.51
CA ASN A 145 14.07 5.13 16.60
C ASN A 145 14.62 6.50 17.02
N ILE A 146 14.66 7.49 16.12
CA ILE A 146 15.33 8.78 16.39
C ILE A 146 14.37 9.95 16.58
N LEU A 147 13.14 9.87 16.05
CA LEU A 147 12.17 10.96 16.13
C LEU A 147 11.19 10.73 17.28
N ASP A 148 10.76 11.84 17.90
CA ASP A 148 9.63 11.82 18.82
C ASP A 148 8.29 11.63 18.08
N ALA A 149 7.20 11.41 18.83
CA ALA A 149 5.89 11.15 18.25
C ALA A 149 5.31 12.30 17.41
N GLU A 150 5.61 13.56 17.76
CA GLU A 150 5.13 14.73 17.03
C GLU A 150 5.86 14.83 15.68
N GLN A 151 7.17 14.65 15.68
CA GLN A 151 8.00 14.59 14.49
C GLN A 151 7.60 13.42 13.57
N ARG A 152 7.33 12.22 14.14
CA ARG A 152 6.82 11.06 13.37
C ARG A 152 5.46 11.35 12.74
N TYR A 153 4.57 12.05 13.44
CA TYR A 153 3.27 12.46 12.87
C TYR A 153 3.45 13.48 11.73
N MET A 154 4.38 14.42 11.86
CA MET A 154 4.69 15.37 10.78
C MET A 154 5.30 14.67 9.55
N ASP A 155 6.19 13.70 9.74
CA ASP A 155 6.72 12.87 8.64
C ASP A 155 5.60 12.04 7.98
N PHE A 156 4.68 11.47 8.77
CA PHE A 156 3.50 10.77 8.27
C PHE A 156 2.63 11.66 7.37
N LEU A 157 2.35 12.90 7.76
CA LEU A 157 1.55 13.83 6.94
C LEU A 157 2.24 14.21 5.61
N LYS A 158 3.58 14.21 5.58
CA LYS A 158 4.33 14.43 4.33
C LYS A 158 4.23 13.24 3.39
N ASN A 159 4.34 12.02 3.92
CA ASN A 159 4.28 10.79 3.13
C ASN A 159 2.87 10.41 2.70
N TYR A 160 1.86 10.81 3.48
CA TYR A 160 0.46 10.54 3.19
C TYR A 160 -0.37 11.85 3.20
N PRO A 161 -0.23 12.69 2.17
CA PRO A 161 -1.08 13.87 2.04
C PRO A 161 -2.56 13.47 2.07
N LYS A 162 -3.38 14.20 2.84
CA LYS A 162 -4.84 14.00 2.97
C LYS A 162 -5.31 12.72 3.68
N ILE A 163 -4.42 11.78 4.04
CA ILE A 163 -4.86 10.54 4.69
C ILE A 163 -5.53 10.78 6.05
N SER A 164 -5.13 11.84 6.74
CA SER A 164 -5.67 12.21 8.06
C SER A 164 -7.13 12.67 8.02
N GLU A 165 -7.68 12.89 6.83
CA GLU A 165 -9.10 13.18 6.56
C GLU A 165 -9.90 11.90 6.30
N LYS A 166 -9.25 10.87 5.75
CA LYS A 166 -9.88 9.60 5.35
C LYS A 166 -9.82 8.52 6.44
N VAL A 167 -8.79 8.56 7.27
CA VAL A 167 -8.46 7.48 8.21
C VAL A 167 -8.80 7.88 9.65
N PRO A 168 -9.55 7.04 10.40
CA PRO A 168 -9.74 7.22 11.84
C PRO A 168 -8.44 7.37 12.63
N ASN A 169 -8.45 8.24 13.65
CA ASN A 169 -7.27 8.54 14.46
C ASN A 169 -6.59 7.32 15.08
N TYR A 170 -7.35 6.32 15.52
CA TYR A 170 -6.77 5.17 16.19
C TYR A 170 -5.90 4.31 15.24
N LEU A 171 -6.24 4.26 13.95
CA LEU A 171 -5.43 3.57 12.93
C LEU A 171 -4.12 4.32 12.68
N ILE A 172 -4.19 5.66 12.61
CA ILE A 172 -3.00 6.51 12.48
C ILE A 172 -2.11 6.36 13.72
N ALA A 173 -2.71 6.31 14.91
CA ALA A 173 -1.98 6.13 16.16
C ALA A 173 -1.28 4.76 16.21
N SER A 174 -1.96 3.70 15.78
CA SER A 174 -1.35 2.36 15.63
C SER A 174 -0.18 2.38 14.62
N TYR A 175 -0.35 2.99 13.44
CA TYR A 175 0.75 3.14 12.47
C TYR A 175 1.98 3.84 13.06
N LEU A 176 1.76 4.82 13.93
CA LEU A 176 2.81 5.60 14.60
C LEU A 176 3.35 4.95 15.87
N GLY A 177 2.78 3.82 16.32
CA GLY A 177 3.15 3.16 17.57
C GLY A 177 2.90 4.03 18.81
N ILE A 178 1.79 4.78 18.83
CA ILE A 178 1.36 5.61 19.97
C ILE A 178 -0.12 5.42 20.28
N THR A 179 -0.58 5.95 21.42
CA THR A 179 -2.01 5.89 21.76
C THR A 179 -2.83 6.93 21.00
N ALA A 180 -4.12 6.64 20.79
CA ALA A 180 -5.04 7.54 20.11
C ALA A 180 -5.23 8.87 20.86
N GLU A 181 -5.21 8.82 22.20
CA GLU A 181 -5.29 10.00 23.07
C GLU A 181 -4.06 10.89 22.89
N PHE A 182 -2.86 10.29 22.81
CA PHE A 182 -1.63 11.04 22.63
C PHE A 182 -1.58 11.71 21.25
N LEU A 183 -1.96 10.98 20.20
CA LEU A 183 -2.10 11.56 18.86
C LEU A 183 -3.10 12.73 18.84
N SER A 184 -4.24 12.59 19.54
CA SER A 184 -5.25 13.65 19.64
C SER A 184 -4.67 14.94 20.25
N ARG A 185 -3.81 14.81 21.28
CA ARG A 185 -3.10 15.95 21.89
C ARG A 185 -2.13 16.62 20.90
N ILE A 186 -1.34 15.83 20.18
CA ILE A 186 -0.42 16.31 19.13
C ILE A 186 -1.19 17.11 18.07
N ARG A 187 -2.30 16.56 17.55
CA ARG A 187 -3.13 17.23 16.53
C ARG A 187 -3.70 18.56 17.01
N LYS A 188 -4.14 18.65 18.28
CA LYS A 188 -4.64 19.89 18.87
C LYS A 188 -3.55 20.97 18.95
N LYS A 189 -2.35 20.59 19.39
CA LYS A 189 -1.19 21.51 19.48
C LYS A 189 -0.82 22.09 18.12
N ILE A 190 -0.76 21.26 17.08
CA ILE A 190 -0.43 21.68 15.71
C ILE A 190 -1.48 22.62 15.13
N LYS A 191 -2.78 22.38 15.37
CA LYS A 191 -3.86 23.27 14.89
C LYS A 191 -3.90 24.63 15.59
N ALA A 192 -3.33 24.74 16.80
CA ALA A 192 -3.30 25.96 17.59
C ALA A 192 -2.03 26.80 17.33
N SER A 193 -1.09 26.27 16.53
CA SER A 193 0.15 26.94 16.09
C SER A 193 -0.03 27.50 14.69
#